data_AF-A0A7L4P1V2-F1
#
_entry.id   AF-A0A7L4P1V2-F1
#
_cell.length_a   1.000
_cell.length_b   1.000
_cell.length_c   1.000
_cell.angle_alpha   90.00
_cell.angle_beta   90.00
_cell.angle_gamma   90.00
#
_symmetry.space_group_name_H-M   'P 1'
#
loop_
_entity.id
_entity.type
_entity.pdbx_description
1 polymer ?
#
loop_
_entity_poly.entity_id
_entity_poly.type
_entity_poly.pdbx_seq_one_letter_code
_entity_poly.pdbx_strand_id
1 'polypeptide(L)'
;MKRLLLALVVLMFVISPIYSASTSGFAITYGETTYNNPSYKSTVLNYFKSQTSKDVNSANSKVITASEVNQISKDISGRTYNSQQIFSCAMVDLSYSQGIKIIVDKNTITTVTSKMYANALKSTGIENGYVVVTAPVTATGESALAGVLRSYEIAVGASIPADAKKAATEELYTQTQIANQTGQNADKIAELFEKSKQEVQKQNLQDPTQIKAIVINIAATLNINLSDQQAQQIADALANSQKAQSSLTDFKNQLQSATQQASQSEGILGQIWNYLQSFLDYLRGLIGI
;
A
#
# COMPACT_ATOMS: atom_id res chain seq x y z
N MET A 1 -2.78 12.29 -49.12
CA MET A 1 -3.72 11.29 -48.57
C MET A 1 -3.10 9.90 -48.40
N LYS A 2 -2.55 9.25 -49.45
CA LYS A 2 -1.96 7.89 -49.33
C LYS A 2 -0.79 7.76 -48.33
N ARG A 3 0.02 8.82 -48.15
CA ARG A 3 1.14 8.85 -47.18
C ARG A 3 0.69 9.04 -45.72
N LEU A 4 -0.45 9.68 -45.49
CA LEU A 4 -1.07 9.85 -44.17
C LEU A 4 -1.79 8.56 -43.72
N LEU A 5 -2.43 7.87 -44.65
CA LEU A 5 -3.05 6.56 -44.44
C LEU A 5 -2.01 5.48 -44.12
N LEU A 6 -0.82 5.54 -44.75
CA LEU A 6 0.27 4.61 -44.46
C LEU A 6 0.86 4.80 -43.05
N ALA A 7 0.96 6.05 -42.58
CA ALA A 7 1.44 6.35 -41.23
C ALA A 7 0.47 5.86 -40.13
N LEU A 8 -0.84 5.93 -40.39
CA LEU A 8 -1.89 5.45 -39.47
C LEU A 8 -1.94 3.92 -39.38
N VAL A 9 -1.62 3.23 -40.48
CA VAL A 9 -1.55 1.75 -40.53
C VAL A 9 -0.25 1.21 -39.90
N VAL A 10 0.86 1.93 -40.00
CA VAL A 10 2.13 1.54 -39.33
C VAL A 10 2.05 1.75 -37.81
N LEU A 11 1.29 2.73 -37.33
CA LEU A 11 1.05 2.94 -35.89
C LEU A 11 0.27 1.78 -35.24
N MET A 12 -0.56 1.07 -36.02
CA MET A 12 -1.35 -0.09 -35.55
C MET A 12 -0.52 -1.37 -35.39
N PHE A 13 0.68 -1.47 -35.99
CA PHE A 13 1.45 -2.71 -36.04
C PHE A 13 2.53 -2.87 -34.95
N VAL A 14 2.75 -1.86 -34.09
CA VAL A 14 3.77 -1.91 -33.02
C VAL A 14 3.23 -2.40 -31.67
N ILE A 15 1.94 -2.76 -31.58
CA ILE A 15 1.31 -3.29 -30.36
C ILE A 15 0.99 -4.77 -30.57
N SER A 16 2.02 -5.61 -30.69
CA SER A 16 1.81 -7.04 -30.45
C SER A 16 1.63 -7.24 -28.94
N PRO A 17 0.57 -7.91 -28.49
CA PRO A 17 0.39 -8.19 -27.06
C PRO A 17 1.38 -9.27 -26.66
N ILE A 18 2.43 -8.90 -25.93
CA ILE A 18 3.17 -9.85 -25.11
C ILE A 18 2.22 -10.28 -24.00
N TYR A 19 1.52 -11.40 -24.22
CA TYR A 19 0.74 -12.10 -23.20
C TYR A 19 1.67 -12.72 -22.15
N SER A 20 2.25 -11.88 -21.32
CA SER A 20 2.33 -12.19 -19.89
C SER A 20 1.10 -11.53 -19.29
N ALA A 21 0.45 -12.11 -18.28
CA ALA A 21 -0.59 -11.42 -17.52
C ALA A 21 -0.01 -10.09 -17.01
N SER A 22 -0.21 -9.00 -17.75
CA SER A 22 0.36 -7.71 -17.43
C SER A 22 -0.43 -7.20 -16.25
N THR A 23 0.04 -7.49 -15.04
CA THR A 23 -0.42 -6.80 -13.86
C THR A 23 -0.15 -5.33 -14.12
N SER A 24 -1.20 -4.53 -14.30
CA SER A 24 -1.13 -3.11 -14.68
C SER A 24 -0.38 -2.24 -13.65
N GLY A 25 0.19 -2.85 -12.61
CA GLY A 25 0.69 -2.19 -11.41
C GLY A 25 -0.42 -1.49 -10.62
N PHE A 26 -1.68 -1.62 -11.03
CA PHE A 26 -2.78 -0.82 -10.52
C PHE A 26 -3.95 -1.70 -10.05
N ALA A 27 -4.20 -1.67 -8.75
CA ALA A 27 -5.17 -2.55 -8.09
C ALA A 27 -6.06 -1.79 -7.11
N ILE A 28 -7.31 -2.24 -6.98
CA ILE A 28 -8.26 -1.74 -5.99
C ILE A 28 -8.81 -2.92 -5.19
N THR A 29 -8.91 -2.76 -3.89
CA THR A 29 -9.63 -3.70 -3.02
C THR A 29 -10.81 -3.01 -2.35
N TYR A 30 -11.95 -3.69 -2.34
CA TYR A 30 -13.15 -3.25 -1.65
C TYR A 30 -13.40 -4.15 -0.45
N GLY A 31 -13.69 -3.56 0.71
CA GLY A 31 -14.23 -4.31 1.82
C GLY A 31 -15.58 -4.93 1.45
N GLU A 32 -15.86 -6.14 1.92
CA GLU A 32 -17.07 -6.90 1.59
C GLU A 32 -18.37 -6.11 1.86
N THR A 33 -18.48 -5.40 3.00
CA THR A 33 -19.66 -4.56 3.27
C THR A 33 -19.80 -3.45 2.25
N THR A 34 -18.68 -2.81 1.91
CA THR A 34 -18.65 -1.70 0.95
C THR A 34 -19.01 -2.17 -0.45
N TYR A 35 -18.49 -3.31 -0.88
CA TYR A 35 -18.74 -3.86 -2.20
C TYR A 35 -20.21 -4.22 -2.41
N ASN A 36 -20.85 -4.80 -1.40
CA ASN A 36 -22.24 -5.24 -1.44
C ASN A 36 -23.27 -4.10 -1.30
N ASN A 37 -22.82 -2.88 -1.01
CA ASN A 37 -23.69 -1.69 -0.95
C ASN A 37 -23.35 -0.72 -2.09
N PRO A 38 -24.23 -0.56 -3.11
CA PRO A 38 -23.95 0.29 -4.27
C PRO A 38 -23.63 1.76 -3.92
N SER A 39 -24.26 2.31 -2.88
CA SER A 39 -24.01 3.68 -2.42
C SER A 39 -22.61 3.79 -1.83
N TYR A 40 -22.23 2.85 -0.95
CA TYR A 40 -20.89 2.81 -0.36
C TYR A 40 -19.80 2.62 -1.40
N LYS A 41 -20.00 1.70 -2.34
CA LYS A 41 -19.07 1.47 -3.45
C LYS A 41 -18.90 2.74 -4.29
N SER A 42 -19.99 3.46 -4.58
CA SER A 42 -19.94 4.74 -5.32
C SER A 42 -19.15 5.81 -4.55
N THR A 43 -19.40 5.96 -3.25
CA THR A 43 -18.65 6.89 -2.38
C THR A 43 -17.14 6.63 -2.43
N VAL A 44 -16.73 5.38 -2.24
CA VAL A 44 -15.32 4.99 -2.28
C VAL A 44 -14.71 5.19 -3.67
N LEU A 45 -15.44 4.80 -4.73
CA LEU A 45 -14.96 4.97 -6.09
C LEU A 45 -14.75 6.45 -6.46
N ASN A 46 -15.67 7.33 -6.04
CA ASN A 46 -15.54 8.78 -6.25
C ASN A 46 -14.35 9.34 -5.48
N TYR A 47 -14.11 8.86 -4.25
CA TYR A 47 -12.91 9.23 -3.51
C TYR A 47 -11.65 8.80 -4.25
N PHE A 48 -11.54 7.54 -4.70
CA PHE A 48 -10.38 7.10 -5.46
C PHE A 48 -10.15 7.90 -6.75
N LYS A 49 -11.20 8.22 -7.51
CA LYS A 49 -11.10 9.11 -8.69
C LYS A 49 -10.54 10.49 -8.35
N SER A 50 -10.81 11.01 -7.16
CA SER A 50 -10.26 12.30 -6.71
C SER A 50 -8.76 12.22 -6.36
N GLN A 51 -8.22 11.02 -6.16
CA GLN A 51 -6.83 10.80 -5.72
C GLN A 51 -5.91 10.31 -6.84
N THR A 52 -6.41 10.03 -8.04
CA THR A 52 -5.58 9.57 -9.17
C THR A 52 -6.09 10.11 -10.50
N SER A 53 -5.18 10.31 -11.45
CA SER A 53 -5.51 10.60 -12.85
C SER A 53 -5.78 9.32 -13.67
N LYS A 54 -5.51 8.14 -13.12
CA LYS A 54 -5.80 6.86 -13.77
C LYS A 54 -7.29 6.59 -13.84
N ASP A 55 -7.71 5.86 -14.87
CA ASP A 55 -9.05 5.31 -14.90
C ASP A 55 -9.17 4.19 -13.86
N VAL A 56 -9.82 4.49 -12.74
CA VAL A 56 -10.09 3.52 -11.67
C VAL A 56 -10.90 2.30 -12.14
N ASN A 57 -11.61 2.38 -13.27
CA ASN A 57 -12.33 1.24 -13.83
C ASN A 57 -11.41 0.25 -14.54
N SER A 58 -10.20 0.66 -14.92
CA SER A 58 -9.18 -0.23 -15.50
C SER A 58 -8.36 -0.96 -14.43
N ALA A 59 -8.62 -0.72 -13.14
CA ALA A 59 -7.91 -1.39 -12.05
C ALA A 59 -8.33 -2.85 -11.92
N ASN A 60 -7.37 -3.72 -11.60
CA ASN A 60 -7.70 -5.06 -11.13
C ASN A 60 -8.36 -4.94 -9.75
N SER A 61 -9.64 -5.33 -9.65
CA SER A 61 -10.41 -5.18 -8.42
C SER A 61 -10.72 -6.50 -7.73
N LYS A 62 -10.66 -6.50 -6.39
CA LYS A 62 -11.02 -7.67 -5.58
C LYS A 62 -11.77 -7.27 -4.30
N VAL A 63 -12.62 -8.18 -3.82
CA VAL A 63 -13.31 -8.04 -2.53
C VAL A 63 -12.46 -8.68 -1.44
N ILE A 64 -12.33 -8.00 -0.30
CA ILE A 64 -11.71 -8.51 0.92
C ILE A 64 -12.81 -8.93 1.87
N THR A 65 -12.84 -10.21 2.19
CA THR A 65 -13.85 -10.81 3.06
C THR A 65 -13.46 -10.73 4.53
N ALA A 66 -14.45 -10.87 5.41
CA ALA A 66 -14.17 -10.99 6.85
C ALA A 66 -13.28 -12.20 7.17
N SER A 67 -13.42 -13.30 6.42
CA SER A 67 -12.57 -14.49 6.57
C SER A 67 -11.10 -14.18 6.30
N GLU A 68 -10.79 -13.45 5.22
CA GLU A 68 -9.41 -13.07 4.87
C GLU A 68 -8.80 -12.12 5.92
N VAL A 69 -9.59 -11.17 6.44
CA VAL A 69 -9.13 -10.29 7.53
C VAL A 69 -8.84 -11.11 8.80
N ASN A 70 -9.81 -11.94 9.22
CA ASN A 70 -9.71 -12.74 10.44
C ASN A 70 -8.58 -13.76 10.42
N GLN A 71 -8.20 -14.29 9.25
CA GLN A 71 -7.10 -15.25 9.11
C GLN A 71 -5.77 -14.72 9.67
N ILE A 72 -5.59 -13.39 9.65
CA ILE A 72 -4.37 -12.75 10.16
C ILE A 72 -4.67 -11.98 11.45
N SER A 73 -5.75 -11.20 11.49
CA SER A 73 -5.99 -10.25 12.58
C SER A 73 -6.44 -10.89 13.89
N LYS A 74 -7.07 -12.07 13.85
CA LYS A 74 -7.69 -12.70 15.02
C LYS A 74 -6.67 -13.02 16.10
N ASP A 75 -5.56 -13.65 15.71
CA ASP A 75 -4.53 -14.10 16.65
C ASP A 75 -3.64 -12.95 17.16
N ILE A 76 -3.71 -11.79 16.51
CA ILE A 76 -2.95 -10.59 16.87
C ILE A 76 -3.77 -9.67 17.77
N SER A 77 -4.99 -9.35 17.34
CA SER A 77 -5.83 -8.34 17.99
C SER A 77 -6.85 -8.93 18.97
N GLY A 78 -7.06 -10.24 18.94
CA GLY A 78 -8.19 -10.91 19.62
C GLY A 78 -9.57 -10.56 19.02
N ARG A 79 -9.62 -9.70 17.99
CA ARG A 79 -10.87 -9.26 17.36
C ARG A 79 -11.25 -10.19 16.23
N THR A 80 -12.53 -10.54 16.17
CA THR A 80 -13.14 -11.23 15.04
C THR A 80 -14.15 -10.31 14.39
N TYR A 81 -14.01 -10.11 13.08
CA TYR A 81 -14.90 -9.29 12.27
C TYR A 81 -15.94 -10.18 11.58
N ASN A 82 -17.18 -9.70 11.47
CA ASN A 82 -18.18 -10.30 10.59
C ASN A 82 -18.18 -9.59 9.22
N SER A 83 -18.91 -10.16 8.25
CA SER A 83 -19.00 -9.61 6.89
C SER A 83 -19.63 -8.22 6.82
N GLN A 84 -20.39 -7.80 7.84
CA GLN A 84 -20.94 -6.44 7.92
C GLN A 84 -19.95 -5.41 8.47
N GLN A 85 -18.75 -5.81 8.92
CA GLN A 85 -17.75 -4.93 9.53
C GLN A 85 -16.54 -4.62 8.63
N ILE A 86 -16.52 -5.09 7.38
CA ILE A 86 -15.41 -4.89 6.46
C ILE A 86 -15.71 -3.74 5.49
N PHE A 87 -15.44 -2.52 5.95
CA PHE A 87 -15.72 -1.28 5.20
C PHE A 87 -14.53 -0.72 4.43
N SER A 88 -13.32 -0.86 4.99
CA SER A 88 -12.15 -0.20 4.44
C SER A 88 -11.76 -0.74 3.07
N CYS A 89 -11.29 0.15 2.21
CA CYS A 89 -10.91 -0.09 0.84
C CYS A 89 -9.52 0.49 0.59
N ALA A 90 -8.78 -0.11 -0.34
CA ALA A 90 -7.45 0.36 -0.70
C ALA A 90 -7.27 0.43 -2.22
N MET A 91 -6.51 1.41 -2.68
CA MET A 91 -6.02 1.52 -4.05
C MET A 91 -4.49 1.54 -4.00
N VAL A 92 -3.85 0.74 -4.85
CA VAL A 92 -2.38 0.67 -4.99
C VAL A 92 -2.00 0.93 -6.43
N ASP A 93 -0.99 1.78 -6.60
CA ASP A 93 -0.38 2.07 -7.89
C ASP A 93 1.16 1.95 -7.81
N LEU A 94 1.70 0.96 -8.51
CA LEU A 94 3.13 0.64 -8.57
C LEU A 94 3.90 1.47 -9.58
N SER A 95 3.25 2.30 -10.40
CA SER A 95 3.98 3.21 -11.28
C SER A 95 4.75 4.28 -10.51
N TYR A 96 4.28 4.62 -9.30
CA TYR A 96 4.99 5.47 -8.35
C TYR A 96 6.17 4.72 -7.73
N SER A 97 7.39 5.08 -8.13
CA SER A 97 8.64 4.41 -7.74
C SER A 97 9.60 5.31 -6.92
N GLN A 98 9.09 6.40 -6.34
CA GLN A 98 9.86 7.34 -5.51
C GLN A 98 9.65 7.06 -4.01
N GLY A 99 9.74 5.78 -3.61
CA GLY A 99 9.37 5.34 -2.27
C GLY A 99 7.87 5.07 -2.11
N ILE A 100 7.40 5.01 -0.86
CA ILE A 100 5.99 4.77 -0.55
C ILE A 100 5.28 6.09 -0.26
N LYS A 101 4.25 6.40 -1.05
CA LYS A 101 3.35 7.54 -0.80
C LYS A 101 2.00 7.00 -0.35
N ILE A 102 1.51 7.42 0.83
CA ILE A 102 0.24 6.92 1.39
C ILE A 102 -0.69 8.07 1.73
N ILE A 103 -1.90 8.04 1.17
CA ILE A 103 -3.01 8.92 1.53
C ILE A 103 -4.02 8.11 2.33
N VAL A 104 -4.29 8.56 3.54
CA VAL A 104 -5.36 8.02 4.38
C VAL A 104 -6.45 9.07 4.46
N ASP A 105 -7.68 8.69 4.14
CA ASP A 105 -8.84 9.54 4.30
C ASP A 105 -9.14 9.78 5.79
N LYS A 106 -8.67 10.91 6.32
CA LYS A 106 -8.81 11.27 7.73
C LYS A 106 -10.25 11.51 8.17
N ASN A 107 -11.19 11.65 7.24
CA ASN A 107 -12.61 11.79 7.59
C ASN A 107 -13.25 10.45 7.96
N THR A 108 -12.68 9.35 7.48
CA THR A 108 -13.26 8.01 7.61
C THR A 108 -12.34 7.05 8.34
N ILE A 109 -11.03 7.25 8.32
CA ILE A 109 -10.05 6.44 9.06
C ILE A 109 -9.52 7.24 10.26
N THR A 110 -9.80 6.75 11.47
CA THR A 110 -9.62 7.54 12.70
C THR A 110 -8.41 7.18 13.55
N THR A 111 -7.82 5.99 13.36
CA THR A 111 -6.74 5.50 14.23
C THR A 111 -5.43 5.33 13.47
N VAL A 112 -5.44 4.59 12.35
CA VAL A 112 -4.21 4.28 11.61
C VAL A 112 -3.79 5.44 10.71
N THR A 113 -2.55 5.90 10.87
CA THR A 113 -1.99 6.99 10.04
C THR A 113 -1.23 6.48 8.81
N SER A 114 -0.96 7.37 7.86
CA SER A 114 -0.10 7.07 6.70
C SER A 114 1.27 6.51 7.13
N LYS A 115 1.86 7.04 8.21
CA LYS A 115 3.18 6.58 8.68
C LYS A 115 3.12 5.17 9.28
N MET A 116 2.05 4.85 9.99
CA MET A 116 1.81 3.48 10.50
C MET A 116 1.68 2.46 9.36
N TYR A 117 0.90 2.77 8.32
CA TYR A 117 0.83 1.90 7.13
C TYR A 117 2.19 1.77 6.46
N ALA A 118 2.95 2.86 6.29
CA ALA A 118 4.26 2.80 5.66
C ALA A 118 5.22 1.89 6.43
N ASN A 119 5.21 1.95 7.76
CA ASN A 119 5.99 1.06 8.61
C ASN A 119 5.62 -0.42 8.41
N ALA A 120 4.32 -0.73 8.41
CA ALA A 120 3.83 -2.08 8.20
C ALA A 120 4.19 -2.62 6.80
N LEU A 121 4.05 -1.81 5.76
CA LEU A 121 4.41 -2.19 4.39
C LEU A 121 5.91 -2.45 4.23
N LYS A 122 6.77 -1.63 4.84
CA LYS A 122 8.22 -1.88 4.86
C LYS A 122 8.56 -3.23 5.50
N SER A 123 7.79 -3.69 6.48
CA SER A 123 7.97 -5.02 7.09
C SER A 123 7.63 -6.19 6.15
N THR A 124 6.90 -5.94 5.07
CA THR A 124 6.67 -6.93 4.00
C THR A 124 7.60 -6.73 2.81
N GLY A 125 8.64 -5.92 2.94
CA GLY A 125 9.59 -5.64 1.86
C GLY A 125 9.04 -4.73 0.77
N ILE A 126 7.89 -4.09 1.01
CA ILE A 126 7.34 -3.09 0.11
C ILE A 126 8.06 -1.78 0.38
N GLU A 127 8.77 -1.29 -0.63
CA GLU A 127 9.53 -0.03 -0.55
C GLU A 127 9.00 1.05 -1.49
N ASN A 128 8.11 0.70 -2.42
CA ASN A 128 7.58 1.60 -3.43
C ASN A 128 6.06 1.47 -3.59
N GLY A 129 5.45 2.51 -4.15
CA GLY A 129 4.05 2.52 -4.57
C GLY A 129 3.26 3.68 -3.98
N TYR A 130 2.17 4.01 -4.65
CA TYR A 130 1.19 4.98 -4.20
C TYR A 130 -0.03 4.24 -3.65
N VAL A 131 -0.38 4.52 -2.40
CA VAL A 131 -1.46 3.86 -1.66
C VAL A 131 -2.50 4.90 -1.26
N VAL A 132 -3.77 4.58 -1.47
CA VAL A 132 -4.89 5.36 -0.96
C VAL A 132 -5.80 4.45 -0.14
N VAL A 133 -6.13 4.86 1.08
CA VAL A 133 -6.99 4.11 2.01
C VAL A 133 -8.17 4.97 2.41
N THR A 134 -9.38 4.44 2.31
CA THR A 134 -10.63 5.10 2.71
C THR A 134 -11.69 4.06 3.11
N ALA A 135 -12.81 4.52 3.65
CA ALA A 135 -14.00 3.73 3.92
C ALA A 135 -15.25 4.57 3.63
N PRO A 136 -16.42 3.97 3.34
CA PRO A 136 -17.67 4.73 3.17
C PRO A 136 -18.24 5.28 4.49
N VAL A 137 -17.76 4.78 5.62
CA VAL A 137 -18.16 5.14 6.98
C VAL A 137 -16.92 5.15 7.89
N THR A 138 -17.03 5.70 9.08
CA THR A 138 -15.93 5.72 10.06
C THR A 138 -15.45 4.30 10.40
N ALA A 139 -14.14 4.10 10.31
CA ALA A 139 -13.43 2.88 10.66
C ALA A 139 -12.07 3.24 11.31
N THR A 140 -11.50 2.32 12.07
CA THR A 140 -10.23 2.54 12.78
C THR A 140 -9.02 2.37 11.84
N GLY A 141 -9.14 1.51 10.83
CA GLY A 141 -8.16 1.32 9.77
C GLY A 141 -7.33 0.04 9.86
N GLU A 142 -7.28 -0.66 10.99
CA GLU A 142 -6.42 -1.85 11.15
C GLU A 142 -6.78 -2.97 10.16
N SER A 143 -8.08 -3.20 9.93
CA SER A 143 -8.55 -4.18 8.94
C SER A 143 -8.26 -3.75 7.49
N ALA A 144 -8.03 -2.45 7.25
CA ALA A 144 -7.71 -1.94 5.92
C ALA A 144 -6.33 -2.42 5.45
N LEU A 145 -5.39 -2.70 6.36
CA LEU A 145 -4.07 -3.20 6.00
C LEU A 145 -4.16 -4.51 5.22
N ALA A 146 -5.12 -5.39 5.54
CA ALA A 146 -5.34 -6.61 4.77
C ALA A 146 -5.69 -6.29 3.30
N GLY A 147 -6.53 -5.27 3.07
CA GLY A 147 -6.85 -4.79 1.73
C GLY A 147 -5.68 -4.11 1.03
N VAL A 148 -4.86 -3.34 1.76
CA VAL A 148 -3.64 -2.74 1.19
C VAL A 148 -2.67 -3.84 0.74
N LEU A 149 -2.34 -4.80 1.62
CA LEU A 149 -1.45 -5.92 1.31
C LEU A 149 -2.00 -6.74 0.13
N ARG A 150 -3.32 -6.96 0.09
CA ARG A 150 -3.96 -7.68 -1.01
C ARG A 150 -3.91 -6.89 -2.33
N SER A 151 -4.03 -5.57 -2.27
CA SER A 151 -3.89 -4.70 -3.45
C SER A 151 -2.47 -4.80 -4.02
N TYR A 152 -1.45 -4.85 -3.16
CA TYR A 152 -0.08 -5.13 -3.59
C TYR A 152 0.06 -6.51 -4.21
N GLU A 153 -0.48 -7.57 -3.59
CA GLU A 153 -0.41 -8.92 -4.17
C GLU A 153 -1.04 -8.99 -5.57
N ILE A 154 -2.14 -8.27 -5.79
CA ILE A 154 -2.81 -8.18 -7.10
C ILE A 154 -1.98 -7.35 -8.10
N ALA A 155 -1.44 -6.22 -7.66
CA ALA A 155 -0.65 -5.33 -8.50
C ALA A 155 0.71 -5.94 -8.90
N VAL A 156 1.28 -6.79 -8.04
CA VAL A 156 2.52 -7.53 -8.30
C VAL A 156 2.26 -8.86 -9.03
N GLY A 157 1.08 -9.46 -8.82
CA GLY A 157 0.77 -10.80 -9.31
C GLY A 157 1.37 -11.93 -8.46
N ALA A 158 1.77 -11.62 -7.22
CA ALA A 158 2.42 -12.56 -6.31
C ALA A 158 1.92 -12.41 -4.88
N SER A 159 1.92 -13.51 -4.12
CA SER A 159 1.52 -13.48 -2.71
C SER A 159 2.65 -12.98 -1.82
N ILE A 160 2.29 -12.17 -0.83
CA ILE A 160 3.19 -11.79 0.26
C ILE A 160 3.28 -13.00 1.20
N PRO A 161 4.49 -13.39 1.67
CA PRO A 161 4.66 -14.45 2.66
C PRO A 161 3.77 -14.27 3.90
N ALA A 162 3.20 -15.36 4.40
CA ALA A 162 2.21 -15.31 5.47
C ALA A 162 2.78 -14.78 6.80
N ASP A 163 4.01 -15.15 7.11
CA ASP A 163 4.81 -14.64 8.25
C ASP A 163 5.05 -13.14 8.13
N ALA A 164 5.39 -12.64 6.94
CA ALA A 164 5.56 -11.21 6.70
C ALA A 164 4.23 -10.44 6.85
N LYS A 165 3.12 -10.97 6.32
CA LYS A 165 1.78 -10.39 6.52
C LYS A 165 1.39 -10.34 7.99
N LYS A 166 1.70 -11.40 8.74
CA LYS A 166 1.48 -11.47 10.19
C LYS A 166 2.31 -10.40 10.91
N ALA A 167 3.62 -10.33 10.65
CA ALA A 167 4.51 -9.36 11.28
C ALA A 167 4.09 -7.91 10.99
N ALA A 168 3.70 -7.59 9.74
CA ALA A 168 3.20 -6.28 9.39
C ALA A 168 1.89 -5.92 10.10
N THR A 169 0.98 -6.89 10.24
CA THR A 169 -0.29 -6.70 10.95
C THR A 169 -0.07 -6.52 12.45
N GLU A 170 0.85 -7.30 13.04
CA GLU A 170 1.25 -7.18 14.44
C GLU A 170 1.89 -5.82 14.71
N GLU A 171 2.79 -5.37 13.85
CA GLU A 171 3.43 -4.07 13.98
C GLU A 171 2.43 -2.90 13.89
N LEU A 172 1.49 -2.95 12.95
CA LEU A 172 0.45 -1.93 12.83
C LEU A 172 -0.43 -1.90 14.09
N TYR A 173 -0.86 -3.07 14.55
CA TYR A 173 -1.69 -3.19 15.74
C TYR A 173 -0.97 -2.71 17.00
N THR A 174 0.30 -3.09 17.18
CA THR A 174 1.10 -2.62 18.32
C THR A 174 1.30 -1.11 18.25
N GLN A 175 1.56 -0.53 17.07
CA GLN A 175 1.60 0.93 16.90
C GLN A 175 0.30 1.61 17.36
N THR A 176 -0.88 1.09 16.95
CA THR A 176 -2.16 1.69 17.38
C THR A 176 -2.41 1.49 18.87
N GLN A 177 -2.09 0.32 19.44
CA GLN A 177 -2.23 0.06 20.87
C GLN A 177 -1.35 0.97 21.71
N ILE A 178 -0.07 1.11 21.36
CA ILE A 178 0.87 1.97 22.09
C ILE A 178 0.43 3.43 22.01
N ALA A 179 0.01 3.92 20.83
CA ALA A 179 -0.52 5.28 20.69
C ALA A 179 -1.73 5.51 21.61
N ASN A 180 -2.68 4.58 21.62
CA ASN A 180 -3.87 4.68 22.46
C ASN A 180 -3.56 4.62 23.96
N GLN A 181 -2.69 3.71 24.39
CA GLN A 181 -2.35 3.52 25.80
C GLN A 181 -1.51 4.65 26.38
N THR A 182 -0.62 5.23 25.57
CA THR A 182 0.28 6.32 26.00
C THR A 182 -0.35 7.70 25.84
N GLY A 183 -1.43 7.82 25.04
CA GLY A 183 -2.00 9.10 24.62
C GLY A 183 -1.07 9.92 23.72
N GLN A 184 0.02 9.34 23.24
CA GLN A 184 0.96 10.02 22.36
C GLN A 184 0.38 10.16 20.95
N ASN A 185 0.87 11.16 20.24
CA ASN A 185 0.55 11.32 18.82
C ASN A 185 0.93 10.05 18.03
N ALA A 186 0.00 9.57 17.21
CA ALA A 186 0.14 8.33 16.44
C ALA A 186 1.36 8.36 15.49
N ASP A 187 1.64 9.49 14.83
CA ASP A 187 2.81 9.62 13.95
C ASP A 187 4.13 9.62 14.74
N LYS A 188 4.11 10.11 15.98
CA LYS A 188 5.27 10.06 16.89
C LYS A 188 5.57 8.63 17.34
N ILE A 189 4.54 7.81 17.62
CA ILE A 189 4.72 6.37 17.86
C ILE A 189 5.21 5.67 16.59
N ALA A 190 4.67 6.00 15.42
CA ALA A 190 5.15 5.44 14.16
C ALA A 190 6.63 5.84 13.89
N GLU A 191 7.06 7.04 14.27
CA GLU A 191 8.47 7.43 14.21
C GLU A 191 9.37 6.61 15.14
N LEU A 192 8.92 6.30 16.35
CA LEU A 192 9.62 5.40 17.27
C LEU A 192 9.85 4.02 16.62
N PHE A 193 8.80 3.44 16.02
CA PHE A 193 8.90 2.15 15.32
C PHE A 193 9.88 2.22 14.13
N GLU A 194 9.77 3.27 13.31
CA GLU A 194 10.64 3.47 12.14
C GLU A 194 12.12 3.54 12.54
N LYS A 195 12.46 4.42 13.49
CA LYS A 195 13.85 4.60 13.95
C LYS A 195 14.39 3.35 14.64
N SER A 196 13.56 2.69 15.47
CA SER A 196 13.96 1.46 16.15
C SER A 196 14.22 0.34 15.15
N LYS A 197 13.34 0.17 14.17
CA LYS A 197 13.51 -0.81 13.10
C LYS A 197 14.79 -0.59 12.30
N GLN A 198 15.10 0.67 11.95
CA GLN A 198 16.33 1.01 11.24
C GLN A 198 17.58 0.58 12.01
N GLU A 199 17.62 0.82 13.33
CA GLU A 199 18.77 0.44 14.15
C GLU A 199 18.85 -1.08 14.36
N VAL A 200 17.71 -1.74 14.56
CA VAL A 200 17.61 -3.22 14.64
C VAL A 200 18.13 -3.88 13.36
N GLN A 201 17.73 -3.37 12.20
CA GLN A 201 18.18 -3.87 10.89
C GLN A 201 19.68 -3.65 10.68
N LYS A 202 20.18 -2.45 11.02
CA LYS A 202 21.60 -2.10 10.90
C LYS A 202 22.49 -3.01 11.75
N GLN A 203 22.02 -3.40 12.92
CA GLN A 203 22.73 -4.32 13.84
C GLN A 203 22.37 -5.80 13.61
N ASN A 204 21.44 -6.10 12.70
CA ASN A 204 20.91 -7.43 12.41
C ASN A 204 20.43 -8.19 13.67
N LEU A 205 19.70 -7.51 14.56
CA LEU A 205 19.26 -8.07 15.84
C LEU A 205 17.94 -8.79 15.72
N GLN A 206 17.83 -9.98 16.30
CA GLN A 206 16.57 -10.74 16.38
C GLN A 206 16.14 -11.04 17.83
N ASP A 207 17.00 -10.75 18.81
CA ASP A 207 16.72 -10.97 20.23
C ASP A 207 15.89 -9.81 20.80
N PRO A 208 14.64 -10.05 21.26
CA PRO A 208 13.79 -8.99 21.80
C PRO A 208 14.41 -8.25 22.99
N THR A 209 15.26 -8.87 23.81
CA THR A 209 15.90 -8.18 24.94
C THR A 209 16.87 -7.09 24.47
N GLN A 210 17.72 -7.40 23.47
CA GLN A 210 18.61 -6.41 22.85
C GLN A 210 17.82 -5.31 22.12
N ILE A 211 16.75 -5.69 21.41
CA ILE A 211 15.90 -4.74 20.70
C ILE A 211 15.19 -3.80 21.67
N LYS A 212 14.73 -4.29 22.83
CA LYS A 212 14.07 -3.47 23.85
C LYS A 212 14.97 -2.33 24.35
N ALA A 213 16.27 -2.57 24.51
CA ALA A 213 17.21 -1.51 24.87
C ALA A 213 17.27 -0.40 23.81
N ILE A 214 17.25 -0.77 22.51
CA ILE A 214 17.17 0.19 21.40
C ILE A 214 15.86 0.99 21.47
N VAL A 215 14.73 0.32 21.67
CA VAL A 215 13.41 0.95 21.77
C VAL A 215 13.39 1.98 22.89
N ILE A 216 13.88 1.63 24.08
CA ILE A 216 13.93 2.53 25.25
C ILE A 216 14.78 3.76 24.93
N ASN A 217 15.97 3.57 24.34
CA ASN A 217 16.87 4.66 24.00
C ASN A 217 16.22 5.62 22.98
N ILE A 218 15.58 5.09 21.94
CA ILE A 218 14.93 5.92 20.92
C ILE A 218 13.69 6.60 21.49
N ALA A 219 12.90 5.92 22.32
CA ALA A 219 11.77 6.52 23.02
C ALA A 219 12.20 7.72 23.87
N ALA A 220 13.32 7.60 24.59
CA ALA A 220 13.89 8.71 25.35
C ALA A 220 14.28 9.90 24.45
N THR A 221 14.94 9.65 23.31
CA THR A 221 15.28 10.73 22.35
C THR A 221 14.06 11.42 21.75
N LEU A 222 12.96 10.70 21.60
CA LEU A 222 11.69 11.22 21.13
C LEU A 222 10.83 11.82 22.25
N ASN A 223 11.29 11.82 23.51
CA ASN A 223 10.49 12.23 24.66
C ASN A 223 9.15 11.46 24.74
N ILE A 224 9.23 10.13 24.63
CA ILE A 224 8.11 9.20 24.81
C ILE A 224 8.40 8.39 26.07
N ASN A 225 7.50 8.45 27.04
CA ASN A 225 7.58 7.61 28.23
C ASN A 225 6.89 6.27 27.95
N LEU A 226 7.62 5.17 28.03
CA LEU A 226 7.10 3.81 27.85
C LEU A 226 7.21 3.05 29.16
N SER A 227 6.19 2.25 29.47
CA SER A 227 6.35 1.19 30.47
C SER A 227 7.27 0.09 29.94
N ASP A 228 7.81 -0.71 30.87
CA ASP A 228 8.65 -1.85 30.52
C ASP A 228 7.92 -2.85 29.60
N GLN A 229 6.62 -3.06 29.85
CA GLN A 229 5.75 -3.89 29.03
C GLN A 229 5.54 -3.30 27.63
N GLN A 230 5.32 -1.99 27.51
CA GLN A 230 5.16 -1.32 26.22
C GLN A 230 6.43 -1.41 25.38
N ALA A 231 7.59 -1.17 25.99
CA ALA A 231 8.87 -1.32 25.31
C ALA A 231 9.10 -2.78 24.85
N GLN A 232 8.70 -3.77 25.66
CA GLN A 232 8.76 -5.18 25.27
C GLN A 232 7.85 -5.50 24.08
N GLN A 233 6.61 -5.03 24.07
CA GLN A 233 5.67 -5.24 22.97
C GLN A 233 6.19 -4.69 21.63
N ILE A 234 6.80 -3.50 21.65
CA ILE A 234 7.43 -2.92 20.47
C ILE A 234 8.62 -3.79 20.05
N ALA A 235 9.45 -4.22 20.99
CA ALA A 235 10.61 -5.06 20.69
C ALA A 235 10.23 -6.41 20.07
N ASP A 236 9.18 -7.05 20.56
CA ASP A 236 8.66 -8.31 20.03
C ASP A 236 8.15 -8.14 18.59
N ALA A 237 7.38 -7.07 18.33
CA ALA A 237 6.89 -6.76 16.98
C ALA A 237 8.04 -6.51 15.99
N LEU A 238 9.08 -5.78 16.41
CA LEU A 238 10.27 -5.53 15.59
C LEU A 238 11.10 -6.81 15.36
N ALA A 239 11.24 -7.67 16.38
CA ALA A 239 11.89 -8.97 16.24
C ALA A 239 11.16 -9.86 15.22
N ASN A 240 9.82 -9.89 15.27
CA ASN A 240 9.01 -10.66 14.34
C ASN A 240 9.13 -10.14 12.90
N SER A 241 9.15 -8.81 12.73
CA SER A 241 9.43 -8.17 11.44
C SER A 241 10.82 -8.51 10.90
N GLN A 242 11.85 -8.50 11.76
CA GLN A 242 13.21 -8.87 11.35
C GLN A 242 13.31 -10.34 10.93
N LYS A 243 12.68 -11.26 11.67
CA LYS A 243 12.66 -12.70 11.34
C LYS A 243 11.99 -12.97 9.99
N ALA A 244 10.90 -12.27 9.70
CA ALA A 244 10.17 -12.38 8.44
C ALA A 244 10.97 -11.85 7.22
N GLN A 245 12.06 -11.10 7.41
CA GLN A 245 12.84 -10.59 6.26
C GLN A 245 13.42 -11.70 5.37
N SER A 246 13.71 -12.86 5.96
CA SER A 246 14.29 -14.00 5.23
C SER A 246 13.36 -14.62 4.19
N SER A 247 12.03 -14.53 4.38
CA SER A 247 11.03 -15.09 3.46
C SER A 247 10.65 -14.15 2.31
N LEU A 248 11.12 -12.90 2.34
CA LEU A 248 10.68 -11.84 1.43
C LEU A 248 11.43 -11.77 0.08
N THR A 249 12.52 -12.53 -0.09
CA THR A 249 13.41 -12.41 -1.26
C THR A 249 12.66 -12.52 -2.59
N ASP A 250 11.82 -13.55 -2.75
CA ASP A 250 11.08 -13.78 -4.00
C ASP A 250 10.06 -12.68 -4.25
N PHE A 251 9.31 -12.29 -3.21
CA PHE A 251 8.32 -11.22 -3.32
C PHE A 251 8.97 -9.88 -3.67
N LYS A 252 10.13 -9.54 -3.06
CA LYS A 252 10.88 -8.30 -3.36
C LYS A 252 11.31 -8.26 -4.84
N ASN A 253 11.79 -9.37 -5.38
CA ASN A 253 12.20 -9.45 -6.79
C ASN A 253 11.02 -9.25 -7.74
N GLN A 254 9.86 -9.86 -7.43
CA GLN A 254 8.64 -9.71 -8.21
C GLN A 254 8.08 -8.29 -8.10
N LEU A 255 8.07 -7.70 -6.91
CA LEU A 255 7.68 -6.31 -6.68
C LEU A 255 8.56 -5.35 -7.50
N GLN A 256 9.88 -5.53 -7.46
CA GLN A 256 10.81 -4.70 -8.24
C GLN A 256 10.51 -4.78 -9.74
N SER A 257 10.27 -6.00 -10.25
CA SER A 257 9.92 -6.23 -11.66
C SER A 257 8.60 -5.57 -12.04
N ALA A 258 7.57 -5.71 -11.20
CA ALA A 258 6.24 -5.12 -11.41
C ALA A 258 6.30 -3.58 -11.37
N THR A 259 7.03 -3.00 -10.41
CA THR A 259 7.25 -1.55 -10.32
C THR A 259 7.97 -1.01 -11.56
N GLN A 260 9.04 -1.68 -12.03
CA GLN A 260 9.75 -1.26 -13.24
C GLN A 260 8.85 -1.28 -14.48
N GLN A 261 8.05 -2.34 -14.64
CA GLN A 261 7.11 -2.46 -15.76
C GLN A 261 6.02 -1.38 -15.69
N ALA A 262 5.45 -1.14 -14.51
CA ALA A 262 4.41 -0.13 -14.31
C ALA A 262 4.93 1.30 -14.59
N SER A 263 6.10 1.66 -14.07
CA SER A 263 6.72 2.97 -14.33
C SER A 263 7.09 3.17 -15.81
N GLN A 264 7.61 2.13 -16.49
CA GLN A 264 7.91 2.20 -17.92
C GLN A 264 6.65 2.39 -18.76
N SER A 265 5.59 1.63 -18.47
CA SER A 265 4.31 1.75 -19.18
C SER A 265 3.73 3.16 -19.06
N GLU A 266 3.81 3.79 -17.89
CA GLU A 266 3.38 5.19 -17.75
C GLU A 266 4.25 6.17 -18.52
N GLY A 267 5.57 5.99 -18.48
CA GLY A 267 6.49 6.83 -19.24
C GLY A 267 6.20 6.79 -20.74
N ILE A 268 5.94 5.59 -21.28
CA ILE A 268 5.56 5.40 -22.69
C ILE A 268 4.22 6.09 -23.00
N LEU A 269 3.20 5.94 -22.15
CA LEU A 269 1.92 6.64 -22.35
C LEU A 269 2.06 8.16 -22.30
N GLY A 270 2.90 8.69 -21.39
CA GLY A 270 3.21 10.12 -21.33
C GLY A 270 3.90 10.62 -22.59
N GLN A 271 4.87 9.86 -23.12
CA GLN A 271 5.51 10.17 -24.40
C GLN A 271 4.50 10.16 -25.55
N ILE A 272 3.64 9.14 -25.65
CA ILE A 272 2.59 9.06 -26.68
C ILE A 272 1.64 10.27 -26.57
N TRP A 273 1.23 10.66 -25.37
CA TRP A 273 0.37 11.84 -25.17
C TRP A 273 1.05 13.13 -25.63
N ASN A 274 2.34 13.30 -25.32
CA ASN A 274 3.12 14.45 -25.78
C ASN A 274 3.26 14.47 -27.31
N TYR A 275 3.47 13.32 -27.95
CA TYR A 275 3.48 13.20 -29.41
C TYR A 275 2.10 13.52 -30.02
N LEU A 276 1.01 13.04 -29.43
CA LEU A 276 -0.36 13.34 -29.86
C LEU A 276 -0.70 14.83 -29.72
N GLN A 277 -0.31 15.48 -28.61
CA GLN A 277 -0.45 16.94 -28.46
C GLN A 277 0.33 17.68 -29.53
N SER A 278 1.61 17.34 -29.71
CA SER A 278 2.47 17.97 -30.72
C SER A 278 1.90 17.82 -32.13
N PHE A 279 1.29 16.67 -32.43
CA PHE A 279 0.61 16.43 -33.69
C PHE A 279 -0.69 17.24 -33.83
N LEU A 280 -1.51 17.32 -32.78
CA LEU A 280 -2.72 18.14 -32.78
C LEU A 280 -2.40 19.63 -32.93
N ASP A 281 -1.36 20.12 -32.27
CA ASP A 281 -0.91 21.51 -32.38
C ASP A 281 -0.33 21.82 -33.76
N TYR A 282 0.38 20.87 -34.38
CA TYR A 282 0.78 20.95 -35.79
C TYR A 282 -0.43 21.01 -36.74
N LEU A 283 -1.45 20.19 -36.51
CA LEU A 283 -2.69 20.22 -37.30
C LEU A 283 -3.44 21.55 -37.14
N ARG A 284 -3.56 22.07 -35.92
CA ARG A 284 -4.12 23.40 -35.62
C ARG A 284 -3.40 24.50 -36.38
N GLY A 285 -2.07 24.49 -36.36
CA GLY A 285 -1.24 25.43 -37.13
C GLY A 285 -1.44 25.34 -38.65
N LEU A 286 -1.85 24.19 -39.18
CA LEU A 286 -2.13 23.98 -40.62
C LEU A 286 -3.54 24.39 -41.05
N ILE A 287 -4.53 24.29 -40.17
CA ILE A 287 -5.94 24.61 -40.47
C ILE A 287 -6.37 26.01 -40.01
N GLY A 288 -5.47 26.80 -39.41
CA GLY A 288 -5.73 28.18 -39.02
C GLY A 288 -6.76 28.34 -37.90
N ILE A 289 -6.81 27.37 -36.97
CA ILE A 289 -7.56 27.44 -35.70
C ILE A 289 -6.61 27.06 -34.57
#